data_AF-A0A8K0LJ78-F1
#
_entry.id   AF-A0A8K0LJ78-F1
#
_cell.length_a   1.000
_cell.length_b   1.000
_cell.length_c   1.000
_cell.angle_alpha   90.00
_cell.angle_beta   90.00
_cell.angle_gamma   90.00
#
_symmetry.space_group_name_H-M   'P 1'
#
loop_
_entity.id
_entity.type
_entity.pdbx_description
1 polymer ?
#
loop_
_entity_poly.entity_id
_entity_poly.type
_entity_poly.pdbx_seq_one_letter_code
_entity_poly.pdbx_strand_id
1 'polypeptide(L)'
;MPTKRETIVGEGDSDLEPVEDLTQPLALRSKRTERQRRRREKRAQAAISSTQNEHREFLDLPLELFTGILYLLRPSDILALSGVNRPLRTFLLANGSDIVGRIVQLRYSILERCLIPPVPINEVDPEVRLLLQSPDRSDVVVSPRSALQNIPLSDNTLHCTCVTCMVRWTALCAAVDFAHWQDHLDNGIPIPTVPRGTSPPWNQDLLARNRRIVLASLSSPLQYARILEAHLDSTMRSIRRHSRNTSDRRPHYRMSDAEMRAGADVFLSQEGPHTVDYPYSRELYYMLEVFLPGRSWIAERQEWVYMAQEQWHEWDLRNLVQRAKARRHEGPQEGRALLSEVDNST
;
A
#
# COMPACT_ATOMS: atom_id res chain seq x y z
N MET A 1 -2.21 15.69 -84.48
CA MET A 1 -1.97 15.92 -85.93
C MET A 1 -3.27 16.37 -86.56
N PRO A 2 -3.32 17.51 -87.28
CA PRO A 2 -2.49 18.73 -87.14
C PRO A 2 -2.87 19.43 -85.80
N THR A 3 -3.30 20.70 -85.65
CA THR A 3 -2.76 22.07 -85.98
C THR A 3 -2.47 22.77 -84.63
N LYS A 4 -1.74 23.89 -84.41
CA LYS A 4 -0.98 24.91 -85.18
C LYS A 4 -1.72 26.03 -85.97
N ARG A 5 -1.81 27.24 -85.38
CA ARG A 5 -1.34 28.58 -85.88
C ARG A 5 -1.60 29.67 -84.80
N GLU A 6 -0.60 30.44 -84.36
CA GLU A 6 -0.07 31.71 -84.93
C GLU A 6 -1.08 32.88 -84.78
N THR A 7 -1.04 33.66 -83.69
CA THR A 7 -0.22 34.88 -83.43
C THR A 7 -0.59 36.11 -84.27
N ILE A 8 -1.09 37.16 -83.61
CA ILE A 8 -0.91 38.57 -84.02
C ILE A 8 -0.52 39.36 -82.75
N VAL A 9 0.53 40.17 -82.86
CA VAL A 9 0.85 41.26 -81.91
C VAL A 9 0.35 42.56 -82.54
N GLY A 10 -0.29 43.41 -81.74
CA GLY A 10 -0.58 44.79 -82.10
C GLY A 10 0.01 45.71 -81.06
N GLU A 11 1.03 46.49 -81.44
CA GLU A 11 1.53 47.60 -80.64
C GLU A 11 0.79 48.89 -81.02
N GLY A 12 0.62 49.79 -80.04
CA GLY A 12 0.06 51.12 -80.26
C GLY A 12 -1.43 51.26 -79.94
N ASP A 13 -1.74 51.64 -78.70
CA ASP A 13 -1.99 53.06 -78.44
C ASP A 13 -1.51 53.45 -77.03
N SER A 14 -1.36 54.73 -76.76
CA SER A 14 -0.89 55.30 -75.48
C SER A 14 -2.01 55.84 -74.60
N ASP A 15 -1.68 56.13 -73.34
CA ASP A 15 -2.44 56.98 -72.41
C ASP A 15 -3.90 56.59 -72.11
N LEU A 16 -4.06 55.45 -71.42
CA LEU A 16 -5.25 55.18 -70.60
C LEU A 16 -4.83 54.88 -69.15
N GLU A 17 -5.40 55.63 -68.20
CA GLU A 17 -5.19 55.44 -66.76
C GLU A 17 -5.68 54.06 -66.29
N PRO A 18 -5.08 53.46 -65.24
CA PRO A 18 -5.52 52.19 -64.70
C PRO A 18 -6.90 52.32 -64.04
N VAL A 19 -7.95 52.00 -64.79
CA VAL A 19 -9.34 52.01 -64.32
C VAL A 19 -9.50 51.08 -63.12
N GLU A 20 -9.75 51.66 -61.94
CA GLU A 20 -10.07 50.89 -60.74
C GLU A 20 -11.40 50.14 -60.92
N ASP A 21 -11.36 48.81 -60.80
CA ASP A 21 -12.55 47.97 -60.91
C ASP A 21 -13.41 48.08 -59.62
N LEU A 22 -14.27 49.10 -59.61
CA LEU A 22 -15.23 49.36 -58.55
C LEU A 22 -16.43 48.38 -58.55
N THR A 23 -16.40 47.27 -59.29
CA THR A 23 -17.51 46.31 -59.28
C THR A 23 -17.63 45.60 -57.93
N GLN A 24 -18.68 45.92 -57.18
CA GLN A 24 -19.03 45.15 -55.99
C GLN A 24 -19.28 43.68 -56.39
N PRO A 25 -18.69 42.70 -55.68
CA PRO A 25 -18.75 41.30 -56.09
C PRO A 25 -20.20 40.79 -56.08
N LEU A 26 -20.75 40.60 -57.28
CA LEU A 26 -22.13 40.19 -57.50
C LEU A 26 -22.46 38.95 -56.68
N ALA A 27 -23.44 39.07 -55.79
CA ALA A 27 -23.89 37.98 -54.94
C ALA A 27 -24.54 36.87 -55.79
N LEU A 28 -23.75 35.88 -56.22
CA LEU A 28 -24.15 34.77 -57.09
C LEU A 28 -25.20 33.86 -56.41
N ARG A 29 -26.47 34.28 -56.42
CA ARG A 29 -27.65 33.58 -55.88
C ARG A 29 -28.11 32.40 -56.76
N SER A 30 -27.18 31.59 -57.26
CA SER A 30 -27.51 30.36 -57.99
C SER A 30 -27.96 29.25 -57.04
N LYS A 31 -28.84 28.34 -57.50
CA LYS A 31 -29.22 27.13 -56.75
C LYS A 31 -28.03 26.19 -56.46
N ARG A 32 -26.90 26.35 -57.17
CA ARG A 32 -25.67 25.54 -57.02
C ARG A 32 -24.76 26.10 -55.92
N THR A 33 -24.55 27.42 -55.89
CA THR A 33 -23.77 28.13 -54.87
C THR A 33 -24.47 28.10 -53.50
N GLU A 34 -25.79 28.30 -53.44
CA GLU A 34 -26.56 28.16 -52.19
C GLU A 34 -26.46 26.73 -51.61
N ARG A 35 -26.52 25.69 -52.46
CA ARG A 35 -26.29 24.30 -52.04
C ARG A 35 -24.86 24.05 -51.55
N GLN A 36 -23.84 24.68 -52.15
CA GLN A 36 -22.46 24.62 -51.65
C GLN A 36 -22.30 25.37 -50.32
N ARG A 37 -22.91 26.56 -50.15
CA ARG A 37 -22.86 27.31 -48.89
C ARG A 37 -23.49 26.49 -47.76
N ARG A 38 -24.70 25.95 -47.96
CA ARG A 38 -25.36 25.04 -47.00
C ARG A 38 -24.57 23.76 -46.70
N ARG A 39 -23.81 23.22 -47.67
CA ARG A 39 -22.92 22.06 -47.44
C ARG A 39 -21.64 22.44 -46.68
N ARG A 40 -21.14 23.67 -46.81
CA ARG A 40 -20.04 24.21 -46.00
C ARG A 40 -20.51 24.55 -44.58
N GLU A 41 -21.64 25.25 -44.44
CA GLU A 41 -22.30 25.57 -43.17
C GLU A 41 -22.55 24.30 -42.34
N LYS A 42 -23.19 23.26 -42.93
CA LYS A 42 -23.40 21.98 -42.24
C LYS A 42 -22.10 21.25 -41.88
N ARG A 43 -21.02 21.42 -42.65
CA ARG A 43 -19.70 20.84 -42.31
C ARG A 43 -19.00 21.60 -41.18
N ALA A 44 -19.12 22.93 -41.15
CA ALA A 44 -18.61 23.75 -40.07
C ALA A 44 -19.38 23.50 -38.76
N GLN A 45 -20.71 23.43 -38.81
CA GLN A 45 -21.55 23.05 -37.68
C GLN A 45 -21.23 21.63 -37.19
N ALA A 46 -21.06 20.67 -38.10
CA ALA A 46 -20.63 19.32 -37.73
C ALA A 46 -19.26 19.33 -37.03
N ALA A 47 -18.27 20.04 -37.56
CA ALA A 47 -16.93 20.15 -36.98
C ALA A 47 -16.95 20.80 -35.58
N ILE A 48 -17.70 21.89 -35.40
CA ILE A 48 -17.89 22.54 -34.09
C ILE A 48 -18.57 21.59 -33.11
N SER A 49 -19.60 20.86 -33.55
CA SER A 49 -20.28 19.87 -32.70
C SER A 49 -19.41 18.67 -32.35
N SER A 50 -18.50 18.23 -33.24
CA SER A 50 -17.54 17.17 -32.91
C SER A 50 -16.50 17.64 -31.91
N THR A 51 -15.96 18.87 -32.03
CA THR A 51 -15.03 19.43 -31.02
C THR A 51 -15.68 19.74 -29.67
N GLN A 52 -17.01 19.85 -29.60
CA GLN A 52 -17.75 19.98 -28.34
C GLN A 52 -18.17 18.63 -27.73
N ASN A 53 -18.22 17.57 -28.55
CA ASN A 53 -18.46 16.18 -28.14
C ASN A 53 -17.21 15.30 -28.25
N GLU A 54 -16.00 15.88 -28.21
CA GLU A 54 -14.81 15.12 -27.85
C GLU A 54 -15.01 14.65 -26.41
N HIS A 55 -15.21 13.34 -26.26
CA HIS A 55 -15.44 12.70 -24.98
C HIS A 55 -14.19 12.88 -24.12
N ARG A 56 -14.21 13.86 -23.21
CA ARG A 56 -13.14 14.07 -22.23
C ARG A 56 -12.94 12.78 -21.45
N GLU A 57 -11.82 12.11 -21.70
CA GLU A 57 -11.49 10.85 -21.06
C GLU A 57 -11.04 11.11 -19.61
N PHE A 58 -11.01 10.07 -18.79
CA PHE A 58 -10.56 10.17 -17.40
C PHE A 58 -9.10 10.68 -17.28
N LEU A 59 -8.31 10.55 -18.35
CA LEU A 59 -6.92 11.04 -18.44
C LEU A 59 -6.81 12.50 -18.90
N ASP A 60 -7.91 13.12 -19.39
CA ASP A 60 -7.97 14.54 -19.77
C ASP A 60 -8.30 15.47 -18.57
N LEU A 61 -8.41 14.89 -17.37
CA LEU A 61 -8.64 15.65 -16.14
C LEU A 61 -7.38 16.45 -15.74
N PRO A 62 -7.54 17.70 -15.27
CA PRO A 62 -6.49 18.42 -14.55
C PRO A 62 -5.87 17.56 -13.44
N LEU A 63 -4.55 17.66 -13.29
CA LEU A 63 -3.77 16.80 -12.39
C LEU A 63 -4.29 16.82 -10.95
N GLU A 64 -4.78 17.97 -10.49
CA GLU A 64 -5.32 18.21 -9.15
C GLU A 64 -6.66 17.50 -8.92
N LEU A 65 -7.51 17.43 -9.95
CA LEU A 65 -8.78 16.69 -9.90
C LEU A 65 -8.51 15.18 -10.01
N PHE A 66 -7.57 14.79 -10.87
CA PHE A 66 -7.17 13.41 -11.05
C PHE A 66 -6.55 12.81 -9.77
N THR A 67 -5.56 13.48 -9.17
CA THR A 67 -4.99 13.06 -7.87
C THR A 67 -6.01 13.18 -6.73
N GLY A 68 -6.85 14.21 -6.74
CA GLY A 68 -7.97 14.36 -5.82
C GLY A 68 -8.91 13.17 -5.79
N ILE A 69 -9.24 12.60 -6.97
CA ILE A 69 -10.01 11.35 -7.08
C ILE A 69 -9.21 10.16 -6.54
N LEU A 70 -7.93 10.04 -6.91
CA LEU A 70 -7.08 8.93 -6.43
C LEU A 70 -6.96 8.89 -4.90
N TYR A 71 -6.88 10.04 -4.22
CA TYR A 71 -6.82 10.10 -2.75
C TYR A 71 -8.10 9.58 -2.05
N LEU A 72 -9.23 9.48 -2.75
CA LEU A 72 -10.50 8.98 -2.22
C LEU A 72 -10.66 7.46 -2.39
N LEU A 73 -9.90 6.85 -3.29
CA LEU A 73 -9.94 5.42 -3.58
C LEU A 73 -9.33 4.56 -2.44
N ARG A 74 -9.51 3.24 -2.52
CA ARG A 74 -8.82 2.29 -1.66
C ARG A 74 -7.51 1.82 -2.30
N PRO A 75 -6.52 1.35 -1.51
CA PRO A 75 -5.29 0.74 -2.05
C PRO A 75 -5.56 -0.41 -3.02
N SER A 76 -6.59 -1.22 -2.78
CA SER A 76 -7.09 -2.25 -3.70
C SER A 76 -7.55 -1.69 -5.05
N ASP A 77 -8.36 -0.63 -5.06
CA ASP A 77 -8.83 0.03 -6.29
C ASP A 77 -7.65 0.60 -7.09
N ILE A 78 -6.66 1.18 -6.43
CA ILE A 78 -5.46 1.73 -7.08
C ILE A 78 -4.57 0.63 -7.66
N LEU A 79 -4.43 -0.51 -6.98
CA LEU A 79 -3.79 -1.69 -7.55
C LEU A 79 -4.53 -2.18 -8.81
N ALA A 80 -5.87 -2.20 -8.80
CA ALA A 80 -6.67 -2.55 -9.98
C ALA A 80 -6.49 -1.53 -11.13
N LEU A 81 -6.54 -0.23 -10.84
CA LEU A 81 -6.28 0.85 -11.81
C LEU A 81 -4.88 0.75 -12.44
N SER A 82 -3.86 0.34 -11.67
CA SER A 82 -2.51 0.10 -12.19
C SER A 82 -2.44 -1.05 -13.23
N GLY A 83 -3.48 -1.86 -13.35
CA GLY A 83 -3.64 -2.88 -14.39
C GLY A 83 -4.31 -2.38 -15.68
N VAL A 84 -5.00 -1.23 -15.66
CA VAL A 84 -5.89 -0.81 -16.77
C VAL A 84 -5.13 -0.35 -18.01
N ASN A 85 -4.12 0.50 -17.86
CA ASN A 85 -3.28 0.94 -18.99
C ASN A 85 -1.86 1.33 -18.55
N ARG A 86 -0.92 1.39 -19.52
CA ARG A 86 0.50 1.68 -19.24
C ARG A 86 0.76 3.09 -18.68
N PRO A 87 0.22 4.19 -19.26
CA PRO A 87 0.39 5.53 -18.70
C PRO A 87 -0.04 5.64 -17.23
N LEU A 88 -1.24 5.13 -16.91
CA LEU A 88 -1.79 5.11 -15.56
C LEU A 88 -0.92 4.30 -14.60
N ARG A 89 -0.44 3.13 -15.01
CA ARG A 89 0.52 2.34 -14.22
C ARG A 89 1.82 3.09 -13.94
N THR A 90 2.40 3.74 -14.96
CA THR A 90 3.64 4.51 -14.80
C THR A 90 3.43 5.71 -13.87
N PHE A 91 2.32 6.44 -14.01
CA PHE A 91 1.96 7.55 -13.13
C PHE A 91 1.79 7.10 -11.67
N LEU A 92 1.02 6.03 -11.43
CA LEU A 92 0.74 5.50 -10.09
C LEU A 92 1.97 4.94 -9.39
N LEU A 93 2.93 4.39 -10.14
CA LEU A 93 4.20 3.93 -9.58
C LEU A 93 5.17 5.09 -9.31
N ALA A 94 5.21 6.11 -10.17
CA ALA A 94 6.08 7.27 -9.99
C ALA A 94 5.65 8.16 -8.81
N ASN A 95 4.35 8.40 -8.65
CA ASN A 95 3.77 9.23 -7.59
C ASN A 95 3.27 8.39 -6.39
N GLY A 96 3.67 7.12 -6.31
CA GLY A 96 3.09 6.13 -5.41
C GLY A 96 3.20 6.49 -3.93
N SER A 97 4.33 7.07 -3.52
CA SER A 97 4.56 7.49 -2.13
C SER A 97 3.60 8.59 -1.67
N ASP A 98 3.38 9.62 -2.50
CA ASP A 98 2.54 10.76 -2.13
C ASP A 98 1.05 10.40 -2.14
N ILE A 99 0.63 9.64 -3.17
CA ILE A 99 -0.75 9.14 -3.28
C ILE A 99 -1.07 8.23 -2.09
N VAL A 100 -0.19 7.30 -1.77
CA VAL A 100 -0.38 6.39 -0.63
C VAL A 100 -0.32 7.13 0.70
N GLY A 101 0.68 7.98 0.92
CA GLY A 101 0.82 8.75 2.15
C GLY A 101 -0.44 9.58 2.44
N ARG A 102 -1.04 10.17 1.39
CA ARG A 102 -2.30 10.91 1.54
C ARG A 102 -3.49 10.00 1.88
N ILE A 103 -3.58 8.81 1.28
CA ILE A 103 -4.65 7.83 1.59
C ILE A 103 -4.50 7.28 3.01
N VAL A 104 -3.27 6.99 3.44
CA VAL A 104 -2.96 6.50 4.79
C VAL A 104 -3.33 7.56 5.84
N GLN A 105 -2.98 8.83 5.63
CA GLN A 105 -3.43 9.94 6.49
C GLN A 105 -4.96 10.08 6.56
N LEU A 106 -5.67 9.80 5.46
CA LEU A 106 -7.14 9.94 5.37
C LEU A 106 -7.92 8.73 5.90
N ARG A 107 -7.35 7.51 5.88
CA ARG A 107 -8.06 6.25 6.15
C ARG A 107 -7.44 5.36 7.24
N TYR A 108 -6.14 5.44 7.46
CA TYR A 108 -5.35 4.49 8.24
C TYR A 108 -4.45 5.20 9.27
N SER A 109 -4.92 6.34 9.77
CA SER A 109 -4.23 7.33 10.61
C SER A 109 -3.76 6.83 11.99
N ILE A 110 -4.38 5.75 12.47
CA ILE A 110 -4.12 5.04 13.73
C ILE A 110 -3.40 3.72 13.45
N LEU A 111 -3.80 3.01 12.38
CA LEU A 111 -3.20 1.73 11.99
C LEU A 111 -1.73 1.89 11.56
N GLU A 112 -1.39 2.95 10.83
CA GLU A 112 -0.01 3.29 10.45
C GLU A 112 0.92 3.34 11.68
N ARG A 113 0.46 3.95 12.78
CA ARG A 113 1.23 4.12 14.03
C ARG A 113 1.46 2.82 14.81
N CYS A 114 0.65 1.79 14.54
CA CYS A 114 0.73 0.49 15.20
C CYS A 114 1.50 -0.51 14.32
N LEU A 115 1.12 -0.60 13.05
CA LEU A 115 1.68 -1.52 12.05
C LEU A 115 2.83 -0.86 11.27
N ILE A 116 3.84 -0.32 11.98
CA ILE A 116 5.02 0.27 11.34
C ILE A 116 5.86 -0.85 10.69
N PRO A 117 6.40 -0.69 9.46
CA PRO A 117 7.28 -1.70 8.86
C PRO A 117 8.66 -1.82 9.54
N PRO A 118 9.29 -3.01 9.51
CA PRO A 118 10.70 -3.16 9.85
C PRO A 118 11.58 -2.39 8.84
N VAL A 119 12.64 -1.77 9.33
CA VAL A 119 13.56 -0.95 8.52
C VAL A 119 14.25 -1.85 7.47
N PRO A 120 14.23 -1.52 6.17
CA PRO A 120 14.98 -2.24 5.14
C PRO A 120 16.47 -2.32 5.47
N ILE A 121 17.12 -3.46 5.20
CA ILE A 121 18.52 -3.67 5.63
C ILE A 121 19.48 -2.66 4.98
N ASN A 122 19.10 -2.11 3.82
CA ASN A 122 19.87 -1.13 3.07
C ASN A 122 19.99 0.23 3.77
N GLU A 123 19.05 0.58 4.63
CA GLU A 123 19.04 1.84 5.41
C GLU A 123 19.85 1.74 6.70
N VAL A 124 20.12 0.52 7.18
CA VAL A 124 20.96 0.28 8.37
C VAL A 124 22.44 0.45 8.03
N ASP A 125 23.17 1.16 8.89
CA ASP A 125 24.63 1.33 8.88
C ASP A 125 25.37 0.02 8.48
N PRO A 126 26.27 0.05 7.47
CA PRO A 126 27.07 -1.11 7.06
C PRO A 126 27.82 -1.83 8.18
N GLU A 127 28.35 -1.15 9.20
CA GLU A 127 29.02 -1.82 10.33
C GLU A 127 28.01 -2.63 11.16
N VAL A 128 26.83 -2.04 11.42
CA VAL A 128 25.76 -2.68 12.19
C VAL A 128 25.09 -3.80 11.40
N ARG A 129 25.02 -3.67 10.06
CA ARG A 129 24.55 -4.70 9.14
C ARG A 129 25.36 -5.99 9.24
N LEU A 130 26.69 -5.89 9.31
CA LEU A 130 27.58 -7.04 9.51
C LEU A 130 27.33 -7.73 10.87
N LEU A 131 27.00 -6.97 11.93
CA LEU A 131 26.63 -7.53 13.23
C LEU A 131 25.26 -8.24 13.19
N LEU A 132 24.26 -7.66 12.51
CA LEU A 132 22.93 -8.27 12.33
C LEU A 132 22.96 -9.56 11.49
N GLN A 133 23.95 -9.67 10.61
CA GLN A 133 24.18 -10.82 9.73
C GLN A 133 25.18 -11.85 10.29
N SER A 134 25.81 -11.58 11.43
CA SER A 134 26.77 -12.50 12.05
C SER A 134 26.09 -13.80 12.56
N PRO A 135 26.73 -14.98 12.40
CA PRO A 135 26.17 -16.25 12.88
C PRO A 135 26.24 -16.37 14.41
N ASP A 136 27.16 -15.65 15.06
CA ASP A 136 27.36 -15.62 16.52
C ASP A 136 26.25 -14.85 17.28
N ARG A 137 25.17 -14.49 16.57
CA ARG A 137 24.08 -13.66 17.06
C ARG A 137 23.04 -14.47 17.85
N SER A 138 23.47 -14.97 19.01
CA SER A 138 22.62 -15.68 19.97
C SER A 138 21.37 -14.90 20.42
N ASP A 139 21.39 -13.56 20.37
CA ASP A 139 20.30 -12.70 20.84
C ASP A 139 19.00 -12.77 20.01
N VAL A 140 19.02 -13.31 18.78
CA VAL A 140 17.82 -13.48 17.93
C VAL A 140 17.70 -14.92 17.39
N VAL A 141 18.26 -15.91 18.10
CA VAL A 141 17.99 -17.33 17.81
C VAL A 141 16.57 -17.69 18.29
N VAL A 142 15.58 -17.34 17.46
CA VAL A 142 14.24 -17.93 17.52
C VAL A 142 14.41 -19.41 17.17
N SER A 143 14.52 -20.25 18.20
CA SER A 143 14.56 -21.71 18.04
C SER A 143 13.44 -22.15 17.10
N PRO A 144 13.66 -23.06 16.13
CA PRO A 144 12.59 -23.56 15.26
C PRO A 144 11.42 -24.20 16.02
N ARG A 145 11.62 -24.58 17.29
CA ARG A 145 10.58 -25.09 18.21
C ARG A 145 9.76 -23.98 18.90
N SER A 146 10.25 -22.74 18.85
CA SER A 146 9.68 -21.51 19.41
C SER A 146 9.15 -20.56 18.32
N ALA A 147 9.37 -20.86 17.04
CA ALA A 147 8.81 -20.10 15.94
C ALA A 147 7.27 -20.22 15.95
N LEU A 148 6.59 -19.08 15.92
CA LEU A 148 5.13 -19.03 15.98
C LEU A 148 4.54 -19.63 14.70
N GLN A 149 3.62 -20.59 14.81
CA GLN A 149 3.14 -21.40 13.68
C GLN A 149 2.45 -20.58 12.57
N ASN A 150 2.01 -19.36 12.89
CA ASN A 150 1.38 -18.38 12.00
C ASN A 150 2.33 -17.31 11.44
N ILE A 151 3.58 -17.22 11.92
CA ILE A 151 4.52 -16.14 11.56
C ILE A 151 5.74 -16.71 10.81
N PRO A 152 6.01 -16.25 9.57
CA PRO A 152 7.17 -16.69 8.82
C PRO A 152 8.46 -16.14 9.44
N LEU A 153 9.56 -16.89 9.33
CA LEU A 153 10.87 -16.44 9.75
C LEU A 153 11.29 -15.16 9.02
N SER A 154 11.84 -14.23 9.79
CA SER A 154 12.47 -12.99 9.33
C SER A 154 13.73 -13.26 8.50
N ASP A 155 14.26 -12.22 7.85
CA ASP A 155 15.40 -12.35 6.94
C ASP A 155 16.37 -11.18 7.10
N ASN A 156 17.51 -11.45 7.75
CA ASN A 156 18.56 -10.46 8.00
C ASN A 156 19.33 -10.06 6.72
N THR A 157 19.04 -10.66 5.56
CA THR A 157 19.53 -10.20 4.26
C THR A 157 18.60 -9.20 3.56
N LEU A 158 17.38 -8.98 4.08
CA LEU A 158 16.36 -8.11 3.49
C LEU A 158 15.92 -6.96 4.41
N HIS A 159 15.76 -7.21 5.71
CA HIS A 159 15.36 -6.20 6.68
C HIS A 159 16.17 -6.29 7.98
N CYS A 160 16.16 -5.20 8.76
CA CYS A 160 16.76 -5.17 10.08
C CYS A 160 16.07 -6.19 11.00
N THR A 161 16.87 -6.98 11.72
CA THR A 161 16.40 -7.96 12.71
C THR A 161 16.76 -7.55 14.15
N CYS A 162 16.80 -6.25 14.44
CA CYS A 162 16.80 -5.74 15.81
C CYS A 162 15.46 -6.09 16.51
N VAL A 163 15.39 -6.03 17.84
CA VAL A 163 14.19 -6.49 18.59
C VAL A 163 12.93 -5.73 18.15
N THR A 164 13.01 -4.41 18.02
CA THR A 164 11.93 -3.54 17.50
C THR A 164 11.48 -3.97 16.10
N CYS A 165 12.41 -4.24 15.18
CA CYS A 165 12.06 -4.65 13.82
C CYS A 165 11.53 -6.10 13.76
N MET A 166 11.98 -6.99 14.65
CA MET A 166 11.38 -8.32 14.82
C MET A 166 9.93 -8.22 15.27
N VAL A 167 9.60 -7.33 16.22
CA VAL A 167 8.22 -7.07 16.65
C VAL A 167 7.38 -6.49 15.50
N ARG A 168 7.91 -5.54 14.73
CA ARG A 168 7.24 -4.95 13.55
C ARG A 168 6.98 -5.96 12.43
N TRP A 169 7.96 -6.78 12.08
CA TRP A 169 7.81 -7.90 11.13
C TRP A 169 6.70 -8.85 11.55
N THR A 170 6.75 -9.26 12.82
CA THR A 170 5.82 -10.19 13.46
C THR A 170 4.40 -9.59 13.45
N ALA A 171 4.23 -8.32 13.82
CA ALA A 171 2.96 -7.57 13.73
C ALA A 171 2.36 -7.54 12.31
N LEU A 172 3.15 -7.21 11.28
CA LEU A 172 2.65 -7.22 9.89
C LEU A 172 2.27 -8.63 9.43
N CYS A 173 3.02 -9.66 9.85
CA CYS A 173 2.69 -11.04 9.53
C CYS A 173 1.39 -11.50 10.21
N ALA A 174 1.13 -11.12 11.47
CA ALA A 174 -0.14 -11.37 12.13
C ALA A 174 -1.31 -10.66 11.44
N ALA A 175 -1.15 -9.40 11.02
CA ALA A 175 -2.19 -8.68 10.29
C ALA A 175 -2.57 -9.40 8.97
N VAL A 176 -1.58 -9.87 8.21
CA VAL A 176 -1.81 -10.60 6.95
C VAL A 176 -2.40 -12.00 7.18
N ASP A 177 -1.93 -12.75 8.19
CA ASP A 177 -2.50 -14.06 8.51
C ASP A 177 -3.93 -13.95 9.09
N PHE A 178 -4.19 -12.98 9.98
CA PHE A 178 -5.54 -12.69 10.50
C PHE A 178 -6.51 -12.29 9.38
N ALA A 179 -6.06 -11.53 8.39
CA ALA A 179 -6.86 -11.20 7.20
C ALA A 179 -7.20 -12.43 6.35
N HIS A 180 -6.29 -13.41 6.24
CA HIS A 180 -6.57 -14.66 5.52
C HIS A 180 -7.69 -15.49 6.17
N TRP A 181 -7.84 -15.44 7.49
CA TRP A 181 -8.80 -16.27 8.23
C TRP A 181 -10.16 -15.59 8.51
N GLN A 182 -10.41 -14.35 8.08
CA GLN A 182 -11.71 -13.69 8.35
C GLN A 182 -12.90 -14.46 7.79
N ASP A 183 -12.77 -15.06 6.61
CA ASP A 183 -13.86 -15.84 6.00
C ASP A 183 -14.11 -17.17 6.73
N HIS A 184 -13.12 -17.69 7.48
CA HIS A 184 -13.35 -18.79 8.42
C HIS A 184 -14.10 -18.29 9.66
N LEU A 185 -13.62 -17.22 10.28
CA LEU A 185 -14.17 -16.65 11.51
C LEU A 185 -15.63 -16.18 11.36
N ASP A 186 -15.97 -15.53 10.24
CA ASP A 186 -17.32 -15.00 9.99
C ASP A 186 -18.35 -16.08 9.62
N ASN A 187 -17.92 -17.17 8.99
CA ASN A 187 -18.78 -18.32 8.65
C ASN A 187 -18.80 -19.41 9.74
N GLY A 188 -18.09 -19.20 10.86
CA GLY A 188 -17.97 -20.19 11.93
C GLY A 188 -17.21 -21.46 11.55
N ILE A 189 -16.41 -21.43 10.48
CA ILE A 189 -15.62 -22.56 9.99
C ILE A 189 -14.35 -22.64 10.83
N PRO A 190 -14.03 -23.79 11.47
CA PRO A 190 -12.83 -23.90 12.29
C PRO A 190 -11.55 -23.67 11.47
N ILE A 191 -10.66 -22.83 11.98
CA ILE A 191 -9.30 -22.67 11.47
C ILE A 191 -8.51 -23.96 11.76
N PRO A 192 -7.81 -24.56 10.78
CA PRO A 192 -7.03 -25.77 11.00
C PRO A 192 -5.87 -25.57 12.00
N THR A 193 -5.91 -26.29 13.12
CA THR A 193 -4.80 -26.36 14.09
C THR A 193 -3.60 -27.11 13.50
N VAL A 194 -2.39 -26.63 13.75
CA VAL A 194 -1.14 -27.30 13.35
C VAL A 194 -0.59 -28.12 14.54
N PRO A 195 -0.48 -29.47 14.44
CA PRO A 195 0.06 -30.28 15.53
C PRO A 195 1.48 -29.86 15.92
N ARG A 196 1.77 -29.87 17.23
CA ARG A 196 3.08 -29.44 17.78
C ARG A 196 4.22 -30.24 17.14
N GLY A 197 5.28 -29.55 16.73
CA GLY A 197 6.44 -30.15 16.06
C GLY A 197 6.22 -30.52 14.58
N THR A 198 5.02 -30.33 14.02
CA THR A 198 4.75 -30.53 12.58
C THR A 198 4.74 -29.21 11.82
N SER A 199 5.00 -29.28 10.52
CA SER A 199 4.86 -28.16 9.58
C SER A 199 4.19 -28.66 8.30
N PRO A 200 2.84 -28.72 8.26
CA PRO A 200 2.12 -29.31 7.12
C PRO A 200 2.23 -28.42 5.87
N PRO A 201 2.22 -28.99 4.65
CA PRO A 201 2.49 -28.24 3.41
C PRO A 201 1.62 -26.99 3.23
N TRP A 202 0.31 -27.10 3.50
CA TRP A 202 -0.62 -25.96 3.41
C TRP A 202 -0.22 -24.77 4.28
N ASN A 203 0.41 -25.01 5.44
CA ASN A 203 0.88 -23.94 6.32
C ASN A 203 2.20 -23.36 5.81
N GLN A 204 3.09 -24.18 5.25
CA GLN A 204 4.31 -23.69 4.60
C GLN A 204 3.96 -22.78 3.40
N ASP A 205 3.00 -23.19 2.56
CA ASP A 205 2.51 -22.40 1.44
C ASP A 205 1.89 -21.07 1.90
N LEU A 206 1.10 -21.10 2.99
CA LEU A 206 0.49 -19.91 3.58
C LEU A 206 1.55 -18.95 4.15
N LEU A 207 2.48 -19.46 4.96
CA LEU A 207 3.60 -18.66 5.48
C LEU A 207 4.44 -18.07 4.34
N ALA A 208 4.68 -18.82 3.27
CA ALA A 208 5.37 -18.34 2.08
C ALA A 208 4.57 -17.31 1.27
N ARG A 209 3.23 -17.35 1.27
CA ARG A 209 2.37 -16.28 0.72
C ARG A 209 2.45 -15.02 1.59
N ASN A 210 2.25 -15.15 2.90
CA ASN A 210 2.24 -14.03 3.84
C ASN A 210 3.60 -13.32 3.86
N ARG A 211 4.72 -14.08 3.87
CA ARG A 211 6.08 -13.55 3.75
C ARG A 211 6.28 -12.70 2.49
N ARG A 212 5.73 -13.11 1.34
CA ARG A 212 5.83 -12.35 0.09
C ARG A 212 5.04 -11.04 0.14
N ILE A 213 3.87 -11.03 0.76
CA ILE A 213 3.06 -9.81 0.95
C ILE A 213 3.80 -8.82 1.86
N VAL A 214 4.30 -9.29 3.01
CA VAL A 214 5.03 -8.43 3.97
C VAL A 214 6.38 -7.95 3.42
N LEU A 215 7.11 -8.76 2.63
CA LEU A 215 8.32 -8.27 1.96
C LEU A 215 8.01 -7.24 0.86
N ALA A 216 6.91 -7.41 0.11
CA ALA A 216 6.52 -6.46 -0.91
C ALA A 216 6.12 -5.08 -0.33
N SER A 217 5.59 -5.03 0.90
CA SER A 217 5.30 -3.76 1.57
C SER A 217 6.54 -2.96 1.97
N LEU A 218 7.69 -3.61 2.19
CA LEU A 218 8.95 -2.94 2.54
C LEU A 218 9.57 -2.15 1.37
N SER A 219 9.12 -2.39 0.13
CA SER A 219 9.63 -1.72 -1.07
C SER A 219 8.54 -1.07 -1.93
N SER A 220 7.28 -1.10 -1.49
CA SER A 220 6.15 -0.53 -2.21
C SER A 220 5.11 0.02 -1.23
N PRO A 221 4.98 1.36 -1.07
CA PRO A 221 3.96 1.97 -0.23
C PRO A 221 2.55 1.45 -0.53
N LEU A 222 2.23 1.20 -1.80
CA LEU A 222 0.91 0.69 -2.20
C LEU A 222 0.61 -0.72 -1.68
N GLN A 223 1.65 -1.55 -1.48
CA GLN A 223 1.51 -2.87 -0.85
C GLN A 223 1.39 -2.73 0.67
N TYR A 224 2.11 -1.78 1.28
CA TYR A 224 1.95 -1.44 2.69
C TYR A 224 0.52 -0.98 3.02
N ALA A 225 -0.02 0.00 2.29
CA ALA A 225 -1.39 0.46 2.48
C ALA A 225 -2.42 -0.64 2.18
N ARG A 226 -2.14 -1.59 1.28
CA ARG A 226 -3.01 -2.76 1.08
C ARG A 226 -3.03 -3.71 2.29
N ILE A 227 -1.95 -3.81 3.07
CA ILE A 227 -1.97 -4.50 4.38
C ILE A 227 -2.84 -3.71 5.37
N LEU A 228 -2.69 -2.38 5.45
CA LEU A 228 -3.52 -1.54 6.35
C LEU A 228 -5.02 -1.63 6.00
N GLU A 229 -5.37 -1.64 4.70
CA GLU A 229 -6.74 -1.83 4.23
C GLU A 229 -7.30 -3.20 4.63
N ALA A 230 -6.55 -4.28 4.41
CA ALA A 230 -6.96 -5.64 4.77
C ALA A 230 -7.09 -5.82 6.30
N HIS A 231 -6.22 -5.16 7.07
CA HIS A 231 -6.29 -5.17 8.53
C HIS A 231 -7.48 -4.36 9.06
N LEU A 232 -7.79 -3.21 8.43
CA LEU A 232 -8.99 -2.45 8.78
C LEU A 232 -10.27 -3.25 8.49
N ASP A 233 -10.37 -3.88 7.31
CA ASP A 233 -11.51 -4.76 6.98
C ASP A 233 -11.65 -5.90 8.00
N SER A 234 -10.55 -6.57 8.34
CA SER A 234 -10.52 -7.62 9.37
C SER A 234 -10.96 -7.11 10.75
N THR A 235 -10.54 -5.91 11.12
CA THR A 235 -10.91 -5.27 12.39
C THR A 235 -12.40 -4.90 12.41
N MET A 236 -12.92 -4.31 11.34
CA MET A 236 -14.35 -3.97 11.22
C MET A 236 -15.24 -5.23 11.22
N ARG A 237 -14.83 -6.29 10.51
CA ARG A 237 -15.52 -7.59 10.50
C ARG A 237 -15.51 -8.24 11.88
N SER A 238 -14.37 -8.21 12.57
CA SER A 238 -14.24 -8.73 13.93
C SER A 238 -15.12 -7.99 14.94
N ILE A 239 -15.04 -6.66 15.02
CA ILE A 239 -15.91 -5.85 15.89
C ILE A 239 -17.39 -6.16 15.63
N ARG A 240 -17.81 -6.21 14.35
CA ARG A 240 -19.20 -6.53 13.96
C ARG A 240 -19.63 -7.95 14.37
N ARG A 241 -18.69 -8.90 14.46
CA ARG A 241 -18.92 -10.28 14.91
C ARG A 241 -19.03 -10.34 16.43
N HIS A 242 -18.14 -9.67 17.17
CA HIS A 242 -18.18 -9.58 18.63
C HIS A 242 -19.40 -8.78 19.14
N SER A 243 -19.73 -7.64 18.52
CA SER A 243 -20.89 -6.81 18.89
C SER A 243 -22.26 -7.48 18.69
N ARG A 244 -22.29 -8.63 18.01
CA ARG A 244 -23.48 -9.49 17.84
C ARG A 244 -23.52 -10.65 18.85
N ASN A 245 -22.41 -10.95 19.51
CA ASN A 245 -22.32 -12.06 20.46
C ASN A 245 -22.84 -11.63 21.84
N THR A 246 -24.15 -11.73 22.05
CA THR A 246 -24.80 -11.40 23.33
C THR A 246 -24.40 -12.29 24.52
N SER A 247 -23.57 -13.31 24.31
CA SER A 247 -22.98 -14.11 25.39
C SER A 247 -21.65 -13.54 25.92
N ASP A 248 -20.96 -12.72 25.12
CA ASP A 248 -19.78 -11.99 25.59
C ASP A 248 -20.23 -10.80 26.46
N ARG A 249 -19.42 -10.49 27.47
CA ARG A 249 -19.64 -9.40 28.44
C ARG A 249 -18.39 -8.52 28.59
N ARG A 250 -17.37 -8.74 27.76
CA ARG A 250 -16.19 -7.88 27.70
C ARG A 250 -16.60 -6.48 27.20
N PRO A 251 -15.83 -5.43 27.56
CA PRO A 251 -15.94 -4.15 26.86
C PRO A 251 -15.58 -4.39 25.38
N HIS A 252 -16.38 -3.85 24.47
CA HIS A 252 -16.18 -3.94 23.02
C HIS A 252 -15.92 -2.56 22.42
N TYR A 253 -15.20 -2.51 21.31
CA TYR A 253 -15.04 -1.29 20.52
C TYR A 253 -16.38 -0.87 19.90
N ARG A 254 -16.62 0.44 19.89
CA ARG A 254 -17.82 1.01 19.26
C ARG A 254 -17.51 1.41 17.83
N MET A 255 -18.39 1.02 16.91
CA MET A 255 -18.35 1.39 15.50
C MET A 255 -19.77 1.44 14.97
N SER A 256 -20.15 2.55 14.36
CA SER A 256 -21.43 2.72 13.68
C SER A 256 -21.39 2.20 12.24
N ASP A 257 -22.56 1.93 11.66
CA ASP A 257 -22.68 1.63 10.23
C ASP A 257 -22.18 2.79 9.33
N ALA A 258 -22.10 4.03 9.84
CA ALA A 258 -21.56 5.17 9.11
C ALA A 258 -20.03 5.12 9.03
N GLU A 259 -19.35 4.84 10.15
CA GLU A 259 -17.89 4.64 10.20
C GLU A 259 -17.47 3.41 9.37
N MET A 260 -18.22 2.32 9.47
CA MET A 260 -18.02 1.11 8.64
C MET A 260 -18.13 1.41 7.13
N ARG A 261 -19.10 2.25 6.72
CA ARG A 261 -19.23 2.69 5.32
C ARG A 261 -18.12 3.64 4.88
N ALA A 262 -17.63 4.50 5.78
CA ALA A 262 -16.53 5.41 5.49
C ALA A 262 -15.24 4.65 5.14
N GLY A 263 -15.00 3.49 5.78
CA GLY A 263 -13.81 2.67 5.55
C GLY A 263 -12.54 3.42 5.98
N ALA A 264 -12.58 3.99 7.17
CA ALA A 264 -11.49 4.73 7.80
C ALA A 264 -11.39 4.35 9.29
N ASP A 265 -10.19 4.38 9.85
CA ASP A 265 -9.88 3.87 11.18
C ASP A 265 -10.22 4.81 12.35
N VAL A 266 -10.79 5.98 12.06
CA VAL A 266 -11.08 7.06 13.03
C VAL A 266 -11.89 6.58 14.24
N PHE A 267 -12.80 5.62 14.08
CA PHE A 267 -13.58 5.07 15.20
C PHE A 267 -12.70 4.43 16.29
N LEU A 268 -11.50 3.95 15.95
CA LEU A 268 -10.50 3.43 16.90
C LEU A 268 -9.89 4.54 17.78
N SER A 269 -10.17 5.82 17.56
CA SER A 269 -9.74 6.91 18.46
C SER A 269 -10.54 6.95 19.77
N GLN A 270 -11.73 6.33 19.81
CA GLN A 270 -12.59 6.27 20.99
C GLN A 270 -11.94 5.43 22.11
N GLU A 271 -12.42 5.58 23.35
CA GLU A 271 -12.07 4.64 24.43
C GLU A 271 -12.50 3.22 24.05
N GLY A 272 -11.65 2.24 24.35
CA GLY A 272 -11.88 0.83 24.03
C GLY A 272 -11.01 -0.09 24.90
N PRO A 273 -11.29 -1.40 24.92
CA PRO A 273 -10.48 -2.35 25.67
C PRO A 273 -9.03 -2.34 25.18
N HIS A 274 -8.08 -2.47 26.12
CA HIS A 274 -6.67 -2.70 25.78
C HIS A 274 -6.57 -3.94 24.88
N THR A 275 -5.78 -3.87 23.80
CA THR A 275 -5.47 -5.06 22.98
C THR A 275 -4.69 -6.04 23.87
N VAL A 276 -5.37 -7.09 24.32
CA VAL A 276 -4.76 -8.15 25.14
C VAL A 276 -3.91 -9.05 24.25
N ASP A 277 -2.60 -8.88 24.41
CA ASP A 277 -1.52 -9.71 23.89
C ASP A 277 -1.36 -9.83 22.37
N TYR A 278 -0.17 -10.28 21.99
CA TYR A 278 0.17 -10.58 20.61
C TYR A 278 -0.42 -11.95 20.21
N PRO A 279 -1.09 -12.10 19.05
CA PRO A 279 -1.72 -13.36 18.65
C PRO A 279 -0.69 -14.41 18.19
N TYR A 280 -0.07 -15.09 19.16
CA TYR A 280 0.98 -16.09 18.97
C TYR A 280 0.47 -17.46 18.47
N SER A 281 -0.85 -17.66 18.41
CA SER A 281 -1.50 -18.79 17.75
C SER A 281 -2.79 -18.34 17.07
N ARG A 282 -3.26 -19.09 16.07
CA ARG A 282 -4.52 -18.79 15.36
C ARG A 282 -5.77 -19.01 16.21
N GLU A 283 -5.64 -19.75 17.31
CA GLU A 283 -6.73 -19.97 18.28
C GLU A 283 -7.10 -18.67 19.02
N LEU A 284 -6.17 -17.71 19.10
CA LEU A 284 -6.45 -16.38 19.66
C LEU A 284 -7.31 -15.51 18.72
N TYR A 285 -7.35 -15.80 17.40
CA TYR A 285 -8.14 -15.02 16.45
C TYR A 285 -9.65 -15.07 16.70
N TYR A 286 -10.17 -16.11 17.37
CA TYR A 286 -11.58 -16.17 17.79
C TYR A 286 -11.94 -15.17 18.91
N MET A 287 -10.94 -14.67 19.64
CA MET A 287 -11.11 -13.64 20.68
C MET A 287 -10.55 -12.26 20.26
N LEU A 288 -9.96 -12.17 19.06
CA LEU A 288 -9.23 -10.99 18.61
C LEU A 288 -10.17 -9.97 17.97
N GLU A 289 -10.82 -9.17 18.80
CA GLU A 289 -11.69 -8.09 18.33
C GLU A 289 -10.88 -7.00 17.58
N VAL A 290 -9.79 -6.51 18.17
CA VAL A 290 -8.94 -5.46 17.61
C VAL A 290 -7.46 -5.70 17.96
N PHE A 291 -6.60 -5.74 16.94
CA PHE A 291 -5.14 -5.85 17.10
C PHE A 291 -4.43 -4.54 16.76
N LEU A 292 -3.91 -3.86 17.79
CA LEU A 292 -3.20 -2.58 17.72
C LEU A 292 -1.87 -2.68 18.49
N PRO A 293 -0.83 -3.33 17.93
CA PRO A 293 0.44 -3.53 18.62
C PRO A 293 1.12 -2.19 18.96
N GLY A 294 1.69 -2.10 20.16
CA GLY A 294 2.40 -0.91 20.63
C GLY A 294 1.52 0.29 21.00
N ARG A 295 0.21 0.07 21.21
CA ARG A 295 -0.77 1.07 21.65
C ARG A 295 -1.33 0.73 23.03
N SER A 296 -1.52 1.71 23.90
CA SER A 296 -2.24 1.55 25.17
C SER A 296 -3.06 2.78 25.53
N TRP A 297 -4.17 2.57 26.23
CA TRP A 297 -4.98 3.63 26.82
C TRP A 297 -4.34 4.09 28.14
N ILE A 298 -4.29 5.40 28.39
CA ILE A 298 -3.90 5.99 29.69
C ILE A 298 -5.13 6.66 30.28
N ALA A 299 -5.76 6.00 31.25
CA ALA A 299 -7.04 6.40 31.82
C ALA A 299 -6.98 7.78 32.50
N GLU A 300 -5.85 8.12 33.13
CA GLU A 300 -5.59 9.40 33.81
C GLU A 300 -5.56 10.60 32.84
N ARG A 301 -5.31 10.33 31.55
CA ARG A 301 -5.20 11.34 30.49
C ARG A 301 -6.34 11.27 29.47
N GLN A 302 -7.10 10.18 29.47
CA GLN A 302 -8.10 9.87 28.44
C GLN A 302 -7.50 9.91 27.02
N GLU A 303 -6.25 9.45 26.88
CA GLU A 303 -5.51 9.45 25.62
C GLU A 303 -4.94 8.07 25.26
N TRP A 304 -4.84 7.82 23.95
CA TRP A 304 -4.13 6.66 23.41
C TRP A 304 -2.66 7.00 23.22
N VAL A 305 -1.79 6.36 24.01
CA VAL A 305 -0.34 6.46 23.87
C VAL A 305 0.18 5.33 22.98
N TYR A 306 1.13 5.68 22.12
CA TYR A 306 1.83 4.79 21.21
C TYR A 306 3.29 4.68 21.68
N MET A 307 3.91 3.51 21.56
CA MET A 307 5.35 3.37 21.86
C MET A 307 6.19 4.31 20.95
N ALA A 308 7.27 4.88 21.49
CA ALA A 308 8.17 5.80 20.79
C ALA A 308 9.05 5.09 19.73
N GLN A 309 8.42 4.51 18.71
CA GLN A 309 8.94 3.37 17.93
C GLN A 309 10.28 3.61 17.21
N GLU A 310 10.61 4.84 16.84
CA GLU A 310 11.89 5.18 16.20
C GLU A 310 13.06 5.11 17.19
N GLN A 311 12.86 5.63 18.41
CA GLN A 311 13.89 5.68 19.45
C GLN A 311 14.30 4.27 19.91
N TRP A 312 13.36 3.32 19.91
CA TRP A 312 13.60 1.92 20.26
C TRP A 312 14.46 1.19 19.22
N HIS A 313 14.25 1.41 17.92
CA HIS A 313 15.10 0.84 16.86
C HIS A 313 16.56 1.29 17.03
N GLU A 314 16.74 2.60 17.15
CA GLU A 314 18.03 3.25 17.38
C GLU A 314 18.72 2.76 18.66
N TRP A 315 17.95 2.54 19.73
CA TRP A 315 18.46 2.00 20.99
C TRP A 315 18.86 0.53 20.88
N ASP A 316 18.10 -0.31 20.18
CA ASP A 316 18.47 -1.70 19.90
C ASP A 316 19.77 -1.81 19.11
N LEU A 317 19.96 -0.97 18.07
CA LEU A 317 21.18 -0.97 17.26
C LEU A 317 22.40 -0.56 18.10
N ARG A 318 22.29 0.50 18.92
CA ARG A 318 23.34 0.89 19.88
C ARG A 318 23.67 -0.24 20.85
N ASN A 319 22.66 -0.92 21.41
CA ASN A 319 22.86 -2.05 22.31
C ASN A 319 23.55 -3.25 21.63
N LEU A 320 23.20 -3.54 20.37
CA LEU A 320 23.86 -4.60 19.60
C LEU A 320 25.35 -4.30 19.39
N VAL A 321 25.69 -3.05 19.03
CA VAL A 321 27.08 -2.60 18.90
C VAL A 321 27.83 -2.66 20.23
N GLN A 322 27.22 -2.26 21.34
CA GLN A 322 27.83 -2.35 22.67
C GLN A 322 28.08 -3.81 23.08
N ARG A 323 27.12 -4.71 22.89
CA ARG A 323 27.27 -6.16 23.15
C ARG A 323 28.32 -6.82 22.23
N ALA A 324 28.44 -6.37 20.99
CA ALA A 324 29.50 -6.84 20.08
C ALA A 324 30.89 -6.35 20.52
N LYS A 325 31.01 -5.12 21.04
CA LYS A 325 32.26 -4.60 21.62
C LYS A 325 32.64 -5.34 22.90
N ALA A 326 31.69 -5.58 23.82
CA ALA A 326 31.92 -6.37 25.04
C ALA A 326 32.48 -7.77 24.72
N ARG A 327 31.83 -8.53 23.83
CA ARG A 327 32.29 -9.87 23.38
C ARG A 327 33.70 -9.87 22.77
N ARG A 328 34.14 -8.76 22.15
CA ARG A 328 35.52 -8.60 21.63
C ARG A 328 36.55 -8.30 22.73
N HIS A 329 36.13 -7.75 23.87
CA HIS A 329 37.00 -7.48 25.02
C HIS A 329 37.08 -8.65 26.02
N GLU A 330 36.03 -9.47 26.11
CA GLU A 330 35.97 -10.65 27.00
C GLU A 330 36.79 -11.85 26.47
N GLY A 331 37.07 -11.89 25.17
CA GLY A 331 37.86 -12.94 24.52
C GLY A 331 37.13 -14.28 24.40
N PRO A 332 37.74 -15.28 23.74
CA PRO A 332 37.22 -16.65 23.75
C PRO A 332 37.42 -17.24 25.15
N GLN A 333 36.33 -17.43 25.90
CA GLN A 333 36.39 -18.25 27.11
C GLN A 333 36.65 -19.71 26.71
N GLU A 334 37.89 -20.16 26.90
CA GLU A 334 38.25 -21.57 26.72
C GLU A 334 37.37 -22.47 27.61
N GLY A 335 37.05 -23.66 27.11
CA GLY A 335 35.94 -24.45 27.59
C GLY A 335 36.04 -24.82 29.07
N ARG A 336 35.21 -24.20 29.91
CA ARG A 336 34.97 -24.67 31.28
C ARG A 336 34.14 -25.94 31.27
N ALA A 337 34.77 -27.04 30.87
CA ALA A 337 34.20 -28.38 30.95
C ALA A 337 33.84 -28.68 32.40
N LEU A 338 32.54 -28.75 32.69
CA LEU A 338 32.04 -29.22 33.97
C LEU A 338 32.18 -30.75 34.02
N LEU A 339 33.36 -31.19 34.44
CA LEU A 339 33.51 -32.50 35.06
C LEU A 339 32.68 -32.51 36.36
N SER A 340 31.45 -32.98 36.26
CA SER A 340 30.71 -33.53 37.40
C SER A 340 30.60 -35.04 37.19
N GLU A 341 31.68 -35.74 37.53
CA GLU A 341 31.59 -37.17 37.81
C GLU A 341 30.58 -37.35 38.95
N VAL A 342 29.55 -38.16 38.70
CA VAL A 342 28.65 -38.64 39.73
C VAL A 342 28.55 -40.14 39.53
N ASP A 343 29.33 -40.88 40.33
CA ASP A 343 29.19 -42.31 40.47
C ASP A 343 27.76 -42.68 40.86
N ASN A 344 27.19 -43.65 40.16
CA ASN A 344 26.00 -44.37 40.61
C ASN A 344 26.31 -45.86 40.58
N SER A 345 26.98 -46.33 41.63
CA SER A 345 27.31 -47.74 41.87
C SER A 345 26.70 -48.23 43.19
N THR A 346 25.37 -48.39 43.23
CA THR A 346 24.63 -49.34 44.09
C THR A 346 23.19 -49.48 43.60
#